data_AF-A0A358PIV9-F1
#
_entry.id   AF-A0A358PIV9-F1
#
_cell.length_a   1.000
_cell.length_b   1.000
_cell.length_c   1.000
_cell.angle_alpha   90.00
_cell.angle_beta   90.00
_cell.angle_gamma   90.00
#
_symmetry.space_group_name_H-M   'P 1'
#
loop_
_entity.id
_entity.type
_entity.pdbx_description
1 polymer ?
#
loop_
_entity_poly.entity_id
_entity_poly.type
_entity_poly.pdbx_seq_one_letter_code
_entity_poly.pdbx_strand_id
1 'polypeptide(L)'
;MTPTKAVRIALLVISDALILNIASFLALWVRFEFHFEQLVRETEYLNNILRFAPYYTAFGLIVFALFKLYTSLWQFASIDEFLKIILACFIVDAGGYAGMHLMHLGIPRSHPVLNGIFLVIMITGVRFSYRFMRQYRRANNSCRRTMIIGAGQAATVALREFRASAHSENKVVCLIDDDKSKWGQYLLGVKVVGGRGDILGAVKKYDIDEIIMAMPSASIRMRSEILDICKDTPCRLKTLPGIFQLANGEVSINKIRNVEIEDLLGREQVRVDLTDICGYVGGRVVLVTGGGGSIGSELCRQLAAHNPKTLIIFDIYENNAYDIQQELRAAHPELELIVLIGSVRDKQRVRDIFSKYRPELVFHAAAHKHVPLMETSPNEAVKNNVFGTLNVALAADEFGARRMLLISTDKAVRPTNVMGASKRICEMIVQNINNHSKTEYVAVRFGNVLGSNGSVIPLFKKQIEKGGPVTVTHRDIIRYFMTIPEAVALVLQAGAYAKGGEIF
;
A
#
# COMPACT_ATOMS: atom_id res chain seq x y z
N MET A 1 4.41 1.99 -20.27
CA MET A 1 3.01 1.96 -20.75
C MET A 1 2.85 0.80 -21.72
N THR A 2 1.95 -0.14 -21.44
CA THR A 2 1.60 -1.20 -22.40
C THR A 2 0.78 -0.60 -23.54
N PRO A 3 1.15 -0.78 -24.82
CA PRO A 3 0.38 -0.24 -25.93
C PRO A 3 -1.06 -0.75 -25.89
N THR A 4 -2.03 0.11 -26.22
CA THR A 4 -3.45 -0.26 -26.29
C THR A 4 -3.64 -1.38 -27.32
N LYS A 5 -4.69 -2.21 -27.14
CA LYS A 5 -4.98 -3.36 -28.01
C LYS A 5 -4.99 -2.98 -29.50
N ALA A 6 -5.52 -1.80 -29.83
CA ALA A 6 -5.56 -1.27 -31.19
C ALA A 6 -4.16 -1.00 -31.78
N VAL A 7 -3.26 -0.38 -31.01
CA VAL A 7 -1.88 -0.09 -31.45
C VAL A 7 -1.11 -1.38 -31.72
N ARG A 8 -1.28 -2.39 -30.87
CA ARG A 8 -0.63 -3.71 -31.08
C ARG A 8 -1.11 -4.39 -32.36
N ILE A 9 -2.41 -4.35 -32.64
CA ILE A 9 -2.98 -4.93 -33.87
C ILE A 9 -2.44 -4.19 -35.10
N ALA A 10 -2.42 -2.84 -35.06
CA ALA A 10 -1.90 -2.04 -36.15
C ALA A 10 -0.43 -2.36 -36.47
N LEU A 11 0.42 -2.50 -35.44
CA LEU A 11 1.83 -2.87 -35.62
C LEU A 11 2.00 -4.26 -36.27
N LEU A 12 1.16 -5.23 -35.89
CA LEU A 12 1.21 -6.58 -36.48
C LEU A 12 0.74 -6.59 -37.95
N VAL A 13 -0.30 -5.82 -38.28
CA VAL A 13 -0.78 -5.69 -39.66
C VAL A 13 0.29 -5.06 -40.55
N ILE A 14 0.96 -4.00 -40.07
CA ILE A 14 2.07 -3.36 -40.79
C ILE A 14 3.24 -4.32 -40.96
N SER A 15 3.62 -5.06 -39.91
CA SER A 15 4.72 -6.03 -40.01
C SER A 15 4.41 -7.14 -41.01
N ASP A 16 3.18 -7.67 -41.00
CA ASP A 16 2.80 -8.76 -41.89
C ASP A 16 2.74 -8.30 -43.35
N ALA A 17 2.28 -7.07 -43.61
CA ALA A 17 2.31 -6.47 -44.94
C ALA A 17 3.75 -6.34 -45.48
N LEU A 18 4.70 -5.94 -44.64
CA LEU A 18 6.11 -5.89 -45.02
C LEU A 18 6.69 -7.29 -45.27
N ILE A 19 6.41 -8.25 -44.37
CA ILE A 19 6.93 -9.62 -44.48
C ILE A 19 6.45 -10.29 -45.77
N LEU A 20 5.17 -10.12 -46.15
CA LEU A 20 4.64 -10.68 -47.40
C LEU A 20 5.46 -10.26 -48.62
N ASN A 21 5.81 -8.98 -48.72
CA ASN A 21 6.55 -8.45 -49.86
C ASN A 21 8.05 -8.78 -49.77
N ILE A 22 8.64 -8.72 -48.57
CA ILE A 22 10.05 -9.06 -48.35
C ILE A 22 10.28 -10.55 -48.64
N ALA A 23 9.41 -11.45 -48.18
CA ALA A 23 9.52 -12.88 -48.44
C ALA A 23 9.46 -13.19 -49.95
N SER A 24 8.54 -12.53 -50.66
CA SER A 24 8.39 -12.69 -52.12
C SER A 24 9.60 -12.17 -52.89
N PHE A 25 10.19 -11.05 -52.46
CA PHE A 25 11.44 -10.52 -53.01
C PHE A 25 12.63 -11.43 -52.71
N LEU A 26 12.78 -11.90 -51.46
CA LEU A 26 13.86 -12.81 -51.05
C LEU A 26 13.81 -14.13 -51.81
N ALA A 27 12.62 -14.68 -52.03
CA ALA A 27 12.43 -15.88 -52.84
C ALA A 27 12.97 -15.70 -54.27
N LEU A 28 12.77 -14.52 -54.85
CA LEU A 28 13.29 -14.18 -56.17
C LEU A 28 14.81 -13.97 -56.13
N TRP A 29 15.31 -13.22 -55.15
CA TRP A 29 16.74 -12.93 -55.02
C TRP A 29 17.58 -14.20 -54.81
N VAL A 30 17.10 -15.13 -53.99
CA VAL A 30 17.73 -16.45 -53.78
C VAL A 30 17.67 -17.29 -55.05
N ARG A 31 16.58 -17.22 -55.81
CA ARG A 31 16.43 -17.97 -57.06
C ARG A 31 17.46 -17.58 -58.13
N PHE A 32 17.91 -16.33 -58.11
CA PHE A 32 18.96 -15.80 -58.97
C PHE A 32 20.33 -15.79 -58.29
N GLU A 33 20.54 -16.66 -57.28
CA GLU A 33 21.84 -16.85 -56.62
C GLU A 33 22.44 -15.54 -56.08
N PHE A 34 21.56 -14.62 -55.63
CA PHE A 34 21.89 -13.30 -55.12
C PHE A 34 22.44 -12.29 -56.16
N HIS A 35 22.41 -12.62 -57.46
CA HIS A 35 22.81 -11.70 -58.54
C HIS A 35 21.71 -10.67 -58.85
N PHE A 36 21.74 -9.53 -58.16
CA PHE A 36 20.74 -8.46 -58.31
C PHE A 36 20.71 -7.82 -59.71
N GLU A 37 21.87 -7.73 -60.39
CA GLU A 37 21.94 -7.11 -61.72
C GLU A 37 21.21 -7.93 -62.79
N GLN A 38 21.33 -9.26 -62.78
CA GLN A 38 20.59 -10.17 -63.68
C GLN A 38 19.08 -10.09 -63.41
N LEU A 39 18.70 -10.02 -62.13
CA LEU A 39 17.30 -9.91 -61.74
C LEU A 39 16.63 -8.64 -62.31
N VAL A 40 17.34 -7.50 -62.27
CA VAL A 40 16.80 -6.18 -62.67
C VAL A 40 16.90 -5.94 -64.17
N ARG A 41 17.99 -6.39 -64.83
CA ARG A 41 18.27 -6.06 -66.23
C ARG A 41 17.81 -7.11 -67.24
N GLU A 42 17.71 -8.38 -66.87
CA GLU A 42 17.48 -9.48 -67.81
C GLU A 42 16.10 -10.14 -67.68
N THR A 43 15.28 -9.76 -66.69
CA THR A 43 13.96 -10.37 -66.46
C THR A 43 12.86 -9.38 -66.11
N GLU A 44 11.63 -9.61 -66.58
CA GLU A 44 10.43 -8.85 -66.18
C GLU A 44 9.87 -9.28 -64.81
N TYR A 45 10.50 -10.26 -64.15
CA TYR A 45 9.96 -10.90 -62.95
C TYR A 45 9.85 -9.97 -61.74
N LEU A 46 10.84 -9.08 -61.53
CA LEU A 46 10.79 -8.12 -60.44
C LEU A 46 9.63 -7.12 -60.63
N ASN A 47 9.45 -6.62 -61.85
CA ASN A 47 8.35 -5.72 -62.20
C ASN A 47 6.99 -6.40 -62.03
N ASN A 48 6.88 -7.67 -62.40
CA ASN A 48 5.65 -8.47 -62.22
C ASN A 48 5.30 -8.65 -60.74
N ILE A 49 6.28 -8.94 -59.87
CA ILE A 49 6.05 -9.02 -58.42
C ILE A 49 5.65 -7.66 -57.85
N LEU A 50 6.33 -6.58 -58.23
CA LEU A 50 6.01 -5.23 -57.75
C LEU A 50 4.61 -4.79 -58.18
N ARG A 51 4.19 -5.12 -59.41
CA ARG A 51 2.84 -4.84 -59.92
C ARG A 51 1.77 -5.64 -59.18
N PHE A 52 2.08 -6.88 -58.79
CA PHE A 52 1.14 -7.75 -58.07
C PHE A 52 1.16 -7.54 -56.54
N ALA A 53 2.19 -6.88 -55.99
CA ALA A 53 2.41 -6.68 -54.57
C ALA A 53 1.19 -6.12 -53.80
N PRO A 54 0.44 -5.10 -54.29
CA PRO A 54 -0.74 -4.60 -53.58
C PRO A 54 -1.85 -5.66 -53.45
N TYR A 55 -2.08 -6.45 -54.50
CA TYR A 55 -3.09 -7.52 -54.52
C TYR A 55 -2.68 -8.67 -53.61
N TYR A 56 -1.41 -9.08 -53.67
CA TYR A 56 -0.84 -10.11 -52.81
C TYR A 56 -0.90 -9.72 -51.33
N THR A 57 -0.57 -8.47 -51.01
CA THR A 57 -0.63 -7.94 -49.64
C THR A 57 -2.06 -7.90 -49.14
N ALA A 58 -3.00 -7.37 -49.92
CA ALA A 58 -4.41 -7.31 -49.54
C ALA A 58 -4.99 -8.71 -49.28
N PHE A 59 -4.73 -9.66 -50.18
CA PHE A 59 -5.15 -11.05 -50.03
C PHE A 59 -4.52 -11.70 -48.78
N GLY A 60 -3.22 -11.54 -48.58
CA GLY A 60 -2.50 -12.06 -47.43
C GLY A 60 -3.05 -11.57 -46.09
N LEU A 61 -3.30 -10.27 -45.98
CA LEU A 61 -3.88 -9.67 -44.77
C LEU A 61 -5.30 -10.18 -44.48
N ILE A 62 -6.13 -10.37 -45.52
CA ILE A 62 -7.48 -10.94 -45.38
C ILE A 62 -7.39 -12.38 -44.85
N VAL A 63 -6.54 -13.22 -45.45
CA VAL A 63 -6.36 -14.61 -45.00
C VAL A 63 -5.89 -14.65 -43.55
N PHE A 64 -4.89 -13.82 -43.18
CA PHE A 64 -4.42 -13.74 -41.79
C PHE A 64 -5.49 -13.26 -40.80
N ALA A 65 -6.39 -12.37 -41.24
CA ALA A 65 -7.54 -11.94 -40.44
C ALA A 65 -8.58 -13.05 -40.26
N LEU A 66 -8.90 -13.80 -41.32
CA LEU A 66 -9.84 -14.94 -41.28
C LEU A 66 -9.33 -16.06 -40.36
N PHE A 67 -8.03 -16.32 -40.38
CA PHE A 67 -7.36 -17.26 -39.47
C PHE A 67 -7.20 -16.73 -38.04
N LYS A 68 -7.73 -15.53 -37.75
CA LYS A 68 -7.73 -14.89 -36.42
C LYS A 68 -6.32 -14.66 -35.85
N LEU A 69 -5.32 -14.46 -36.72
CA LEU A 69 -3.93 -14.29 -36.31
C LEU A 69 -3.66 -12.96 -35.57
N TYR A 70 -4.56 -11.97 -35.71
CA TYR A 70 -4.46 -10.68 -35.03
C TYR A 70 -5.18 -10.61 -33.67
N THR A 71 -6.05 -11.59 -33.37
CA THR A 71 -6.82 -11.65 -32.12
C THR A 71 -6.28 -12.69 -31.14
N SER A 72 -5.40 -13.58 -31.59
CA SER A 72 -4.70 -14.54 -30.74
C SER A 72 -3.81 -13.86 -29.68
N LEU A 73 -3.83 -14.43 -28.48
CA LEU A 73 -2.94 -14.07 -27.38
C LEU A 73 -1.67 -14.92 -27.47
N TRP A 74 -0.70 -14.46 -28.29
CA TRP A 74 0.62 -15.09 -28.52
C TRP A 74 1.45 -15.40 -27.26
N GLN A 75 1.01 -14.99 -26.08
CA GLN A 75 1.61 -15.37 -24.80
C GLN A 75 1.31 -16.83 -24.40
N PHE A 76 0.28 -17.45 -24.99
CA PHE A 76 -0.17 -18.82 -24.69
C PHE A 76 -0.17 -19.72 -25.93
N ALA A 77 0.65 -19.38 -26.93
CA ALA A 77 0.59 -20.05 -28.23
C ALA A 77 0.78 -21.57 -28.11
N SER A 78 -0.25 -22.31 -28.53
CA SER A 78 -0.27 -23.78 -28.60
C SER A 78 0.20 -24.27 -29.97
N ILE A 79 0.39 -25.58 -30.11
CA ILE A 79 0.71 -26.24 -31.39
C ILE A 79 -0.36 -25.90 -32.45
N ASP A 80 -1.61 -25.71 -32.06
CA ASP A 80 -2.71 -25.37 -32.98
C ASP A 80 -2.54 -24.00 -33.63
N GLU A 81 -1.92 -23.03 -32.94
CA GLU A 81 -1.66 -21.71 -33.51
C GLU A 81 -0.54 -21.75 -34.55
N PHE A 82 0.45 -22.62 -34.33
CA PHE A 82 1.50 -22.86 -35.30
C PHE A 82 0.95 -23.52 -36.58
N LEU A 83 0.06 -24.51 -36.45
CA LEU A 83 -0.61 -25.13 -37.60
C LEU A 83 -1.47 -24.13 -38.38
N LYS A 84 -2.15 -23.19 -37.70
CA LYS A 84 -2.91 -22.11 -38.36
C LYS A 84 -2.01 -21.18 -39.17
N ILE A 85 -0.82 -20.86 -38.69
CA ILE A 85 0.15 -20.04 -39.45
C ILE A 85 0.56 -20.77 -40.72
N ILE A 86 0.94 -22.05 -40.62
CA ILE A 86 1.36 -22.85 -41.79
C ILE A 86 0.24 -22.90 -42.82
N LEU A 87 -0.99 -23.23 -42.40
CA LEU A 87 -2.13 -23.32 -43.31
C LEU A 87 -2.47 -21.96 -43.94
N ALA A 88 -2.43 -20.88 -43.16
CA ALA A 88 -2.64 -19.53 -43.69
C ALA A 88 -1.57 -19.14 -44.71
N CYS A 89 -0.28 -19.37 -44.42
CA CYS A 89 0.81 -19.08 -45.35
C CYS A 89 0.69 -19.89 -46.64
N PHE A 90 0.29 -21.16 -46.54
CA PHE A 90 0.06 -22.02 -47.71
C PHE A 90 -1.08 -21.49 -48.58
N ILE A 91 -2.21 -21.07 -47.99
CA ILE A 91 -3.33 -20.49 -48.72
C ILE A 91 -2.93 -19.17 -49.39
N VAL A 92 -2.14 -18.34 -48.71
CA VAL A 92 -1.63 -17.08 -49.26
C VAL A 92 -0.70 -17.32 -50.44
N ASP A 93 0.23 -18.26 -50.33
CA ASP A 93 1.17 -18.60 -51.39
C ASP A 93 0.48 -19.24 -52.60
N ALA A 94 -0.41 -20.22 -52.38
CA ALA A 94 -1.19 -20.86 -53.43
C ALA A 94 -2.13 -19.87 -54.15
N GLY A 95 -2.81 -19.00 -53.39
CA GLY A 95 -3.66 -17.96 -53.96
C GLY A 95 -2.88 -16.87 -54.70
N GLY A 96 -1.69 -16.50 -54.19
CA GLY A 96 -0.77 -15.59 -54.86
C GLY A 96 -0.27 -16.14 -56.19
N TYR A 97 0.16 -17.40 -56.22
CA TYR A 97 0.60 -18.09 -57.44
C TYR A 97 -0.53 -18.19 -58.47
N ALA A 98 -1.73 -18.60 -58.05
CA ALA A 98 -2.91 -18.66 -58.92
C ALA A 98 -3.28 -17.27 -59.47
N GLY A 99 -3.21 -16.23 -58.65
CA GLY A 99 -3.50 -14.86 -59.06
C GLY A 99 -2.50 -14.31 -60.08
N MET A 100 -1.20 -14.57 -59.89
CA MET A 100 -0.19 -14.21 -60.89
C MET A 100 -0.38 -14.95 -62.21
N HIS A 101 -0.73 -16.25 -62.16
CA HIS A 101 -1.01 -17.04 -63.36
C HIS A 101 -2.26 -16.55 -64.10
N LEU A 102 -3.31 -16.13 -63.38
CA LEU A 102 -4.53 -15.57 -63.96
C LEU A 102 -4.30 -14.21 -64.62
N MET A 103 -3.39 -13.40 -64.09
CA MET A 103 -3.01 -12.10 -64.65
C MET A 103 -1.94 -12.19 -65.76
N HIS A 104 -1.57 -13.40 -66.18
CA HIS A 104 -0.49 -13.67 -67.15
C HIS A 104 0.86 -13.04 -66.76
N LEU A 105 1.11 -12.88 -65.46
CA LEU A 105 2.38 -12.39 -64.92
C LEU A 105 3.31 -13.59 -64.75
N GLY A 106 4.29 -13.72 -65.64
CA GLY A 106 5.28 -14.79 -65.56
C GLY A 106 6.08 -14.71 -64.27
N ILE A 107 6.33 -15.85 -63.64
CA ILE A 107 7.24 -16.02 -62.50
C ILE A 107 7.99 -17.35 -62.58
N PRO A 108 9.20 -17.47 -62.00
CA PRO A 108 9.91 -18.74 -61.94
C PRO A 108 9.12 -19.83 -61.19
N ARG A 109 9.09 -21.06 -61.70
CA ARG A 109 8.35 -22.19 -61.10
C ARG A 109 8.75 -22.52 -59.65
N SER A 110 9.97 -22.16 -59.27
CA SER A 110 10.53 -22.34 -57.92
C SER A 110 10.16 -21.21 -56.95
N HIS A 111 9.63 -20.08 -57.43
CA HIS A 111 9.25 -18.92 -56.63
C HIS A 111 8.23 -19.25 -55.52
N PRO A 112 7.07 -19.91 -55.78
CA PRO A 112 6.10 -20.18 -54.72
C PRO A 112 6.68 -21.04 -53.59
N VAL A 113 7.47 -22.06 -53.92
CA VAL A 113 8.11 -22.92 -52.90
C VAL A 113 9.04 -22.12 -51.99
N LEU A 114 9.90 -21.28 -52.57
CA LEU A 114 10.82 -20.43 -51.80
C LEU A 114 10.08 -19.36 -51.01
N ASN A 115 9.06 -18.73 -51.60
CA ASN A 115 8.23 -17.72 -50.95
C ASN A 115 7.47 -18.29 -49.76
N GLY A 116 6.85 -19.47 -49.90
CA GLY A 116 6.18 -20.17 -48.80
C GLY A 116 7.11 -20.48 -47.63
N ILE A 117 8.34 -20.93 -47.90
CA ILE A 117 9.35 -21.19 -46.85
C ILE A 117 9.71 -19.89 -46.12
N PHE A 118 10.04 -18.83 -46.85
CA PHE A 118 10.38 -17.54 -46.24
C PHE A 118 9.20 -16.94 -45.45
N LEU A 119 7.99 -17.06 -45.97
CA LEU A 119 6.79 -16.54 -45.33
C LEU A 119 6.53 -17.23 -43.99
N VAL A 120 6.59 -18.56 -43.93
CA VAL A 120 6.43 -19.32 -42.68
C VAL A 120 7.52 -18.95 -41.68
N ILE A 121 8.79 -18.88 -42.11
CA ILE A 121 9.92 -18.56 -41.23
C ILE A 121 9.78 -17.15 -40.65
N MET A 122 9.50 -16.15 -41.49
CA MET A 122 9.45 -14.75 -41.07
C MET A 122 8.23 -14.44 -40.21
N ILE A 123 7.05 -14.94 -40.56
CA ILE A 123 5.84 -14.76 -39.74
C ILE A 123 6.01 -15.45 -38.39
N THR A 124 6.49 -16.70 -38.38
CA THR A 124 6.77 -17.42 -37.12
C THR A 124 7.82 -16.68 -36.30
N GLY A 125 8.89 -16.19 -36.93
CA GLY A 125 9.96 -15.43 -36.29
C GLY A 125 9.45 -14.18 -35.57
N VAL A 126 8.66 -13.35 -36.25
CA VAL A 126 8.09 -12.14 -35.62
C VAL A 126 7.13 -12.50 -34.48
N ARG A 127 6.30 -13.53 -34.64
CA ARG A 127 5.34 -13.94 -33.59
C ARG A 127 6.02 -14.53 -32.36
N PHE A 128 7.04 -15.37 -32.54
CA PHE A 128 7.83 -15.93 -31.44
C PHE A 128 8.79 -14.92 -30.81
N SER A 129 9.27 -13.92 -31.57
CA SER A 129 10.13 -12.86 -31.04
C SER A 129 9.48 -12.12 -29.85
N TYR A 130 8.16 -11.94 -29.88
CA TYR A 130 7.41 -11.32 -28.79
C TYR A 130 7.45 -12.17 -27.50
N ARG A 131 7.34 -13.50 -27.63
CA ARG A 131 7.47 -14.44 -26.51
C ARG A 131 8.89 -14.42 -25.94
N PHE A 132 9.91 -14.52 -26.80
CA PHE A 132 11.30 -14.50 -26.38
C PHE A 132 11.68 -13.17 -25.73
N MET A 133 11.31 -12.02 -26.32
CA MET A 133 11.61 -10.71 -25.77
C MET A 133 10.93 -10.47 -24.42
N ARG A 134 9.70 -10.97 -24.22
CA ARG A 134 9.01 -10.87 -22.93
C ARG A 134 9.58 -11.84 -21.89
N GLN A 135 9.97 -13.05 -22.29
CA GLN A 135 10.63 -14.02 -21.41
C GLN A 135 12.01 -13.50 -20.96
N TYR A 136 12.76 -12.88 -21.88
CA TYR A 136 14.02 -12.21 -21.60
C TYR A 136 13.83 -10.97 -20.70
N ARG A 137 12.80 -10.14 -20.96
CA ARG A 137 12.42 -9.04 -20.04
C ARG A 137 11.93 -9.53 -18.67
N ARG A 138 11.30 -10.71 -18.57
CA ARG A 138 10.96 -11.32 -17.28
C ARG A 138 12.18 -11.81 -16.53
N ALA A 139 13.19 -12.31 -17.23
CA ALA A 139 14.49 -12.67 -16.63
C ALA A 139 15.31 -11.44 -16.23
N ASN A 140 15.16 -10.31 -16.94
CA ASN A 140 15.83 -9.03 -16.67
C ASN A 140 15.01 -8.02 -15.85
N ASN A 141 13.77 -8.33 -15.47
CA ASN A 141 13.08 -7.56 -14.43
C ASN A 141 13.72 -7.96 -13.11
N SER A 142 14.46 -7.02 -12.53
CA SER A 142 15.20 -7.12 -11.26
C SER A 142 14.45 -7.93 -10.20
N CYS A 143 14.74 -9.23 -10.13
CA CYS A 143 14.37 -10.02 -8.97
C CYS A 143 15.24 -9.51 -7.82
N ARG A 144 14.65 -8.74 -6.91
CA ARG A 144 15.32 -8.26 -5.71
C ARG A 144 15.82 -9.44 -4.92
N ARG A 145 17.13 -9.55 -4.79
CA ARG A 145 17.78 -10.62 -4.05
C ARG A 145 17.50 -10.36 -2.58
N THR A 146 16.70 -11.25 -2.00
CA THR A 146 16.09 -11.03 -0.69
C THR A 146 16.72 -11.95 0.34
N MET A 147 17.16 -11.39 1.46
CA MET A 147 17.54 -12.13 2.66
C MET A 147 16.36 -12.13 3.64
N ILE A 148 16.07 -13.26 4.28
CA ILE A 148 15.09 -13.31 5.37
C ILE A 148 15.82 -13.57 6.69
N ILE A 149 15.57 -12.75 7.70
CA ILE A 149 16.08 -12.92 9.06
C ILE A 149 14.99 -13.59 9.92
N GLY A 150 15.36 -14.71 10.53
CA GLY A 150 14.47 -15.70 11.13
C GLY A 150 14.22 -16.87 10.17
N ALA A 151 14.46 -18.09 10.63
CA ALA A 151 14.11 -19.34 9.96
C ALA A 151 13.04 -20.09 10.77
N GLY A 152 11.97 -19.38 11.13
CA GLY A 152 10.81 -19.92 11.85
C GLY A 152 9.57 -20.10 10.98
N GLN A 153 8.40 -20.22 11.63
CA GLN A 153 7.11 -20.35 10.94
C GLN A 153 6.81 -19.14 10.04
N ALA A 154 7.06 -17.91 10.53
CA ALA A 154 6.83 -16.68 9.76
C ALA A 154 7.66 -16.65 8.46
N ALA A 155 8.91 -17.11 8.50
CA ALA A 155 9.76 -17.23 7.32
C ALA A 155 9.25 -18.31 6.35
N THR A 156 8.72 -19.42 6.87
CA THR A 156 8.12 -20.49 6.06
C THR A 156 6.92 -19.97 5.26
N VAL A 157 6.06 -19.19 5.91
CA VAL A 157 4.90 -18.56 5.26
C VAL A 157 5.34 -17.60 4.17
N ALA A 158 6.28 -16.70 4.48
CA ALA A 158 6.82 -15.76 3.48
C ALA A 158 7.45 -16.49 2.28
N LEU A 159 8.24 -17.55 2.51
CA LEU A 159 8.86 -18.35 1.46
C LEU A 159 7.85 -19.04 0.55
N ARG A 160 6.77 -19.59 1.11
CA ARG A 160 5.69 -20.22 0.32
C ARG A 160 5.02 -19.19 -0.57
N GLU A 161 4.72 -18.03 -0.02
CA GLU A 161 4.02 -16.97 -0.73
C GLU A 161 4.86 -16.36 -1.86
N PHE A 162 6.16 -16.13 -1.61
CA PHE A 162 7.10 -15.68 -2.65
C PHE A 162 7.25 -16.67 -3.81
N ARG A 163 7.08 -17.98 -3.53
CA ARG A 163 7.10 -19.02 -4.57
C ARG A 163 5.79 -19.18 -5.31
N ALA A 164 4.67 -19.05 -4.61
CA ALA A 164 3.33 -19.19 -5.18
C ALA A 164 2.99 -18.00 -6.10
N SER A 165 3.48 -16.81 -5.78
CA SER A 165 3.19 -15.59 -6.54
C SER A 165 4.05 -15.47 -7.80
N ALA A 166 3.45 -15.80 -8.96
CA ALA A 166 4.06 -15.60 -10.29
C ALA A 166 4.39 -14.13 -10.65
N HIS A 167 3.97 -13.19 -9.81
CA HIS A 167 4.21 -11.74 -9.92
C HIS A 167 5.19 -11.23 -8.86
N SER A 168 5.78 -12.09 -8.02
CA SER A 168 6.73 -11.64 -7.02
C SER A 168 8.03 -11.14 -7.66
N GLU A 169 8.45 -9.94 -7.27
CA GLU A 169 9.75 -9.37 -7.63
C GLU A 169 10.88 -9.84 -6.69
N ASN A 170 10.58 -10.68 -5.69
CA ASN A 170 11.55 -11.09 -4.67
C ASN A 170 12.09 -12.50 -4.94
N LYS A 171 13.41 -12.62 -5.04
CA LYS A 171 14.10 -13.92 -5.06
C LYS A 171 14.82 -14.11 -3.73
N VAL A 172 14.28 -14.97 -2.86
CA VAL A 172 14.91 -15.27 -1.57
C VAL A 172 16.16 -16.13 -1.79
N VAL A 173 17.33 -15.62 -1.40
CA VAL A 173 18.62 -16.28 -1.67
C VAL A 173 19.27 -16.90 -0.45
N CYS A 174 19.01 -16.38 0.75
CA CYS A 174 19.54 -16.93 1.99
C CYS A 174 18.67 -16.56 3.20
N LEU A 175 18.82 -17.35 4.27
CA LEU A 175 18.19 -17.12 5.58
C LEU A 175 19.27 -16.90 6.64
N ILE A 176 18.97 -16.07 7.62
CA ILE A 176 19.78 -15.85 8.82
C ILE A 176 18.94 -16.24 10.04
N ASP A 177 19.47 -17.03 10.98
CA ASP A 177 18.80 -17.36 12.23
C ASP A 177 19.85 -17.53 13.34
N ASP A 178 19.61 -16.98 14.52
CA ASP A 178 20.57 -17.08 15.64
C ASP A 178 20.62 -18.50 16.24
N ASP A 179 19.62 -19.34 15.96
CA ASP A 179 19.63 -20.74 16.36
C ASP A 179 20.66 -21.54 15.56
N LYS A 180 21.78 -21.84 16.24
CA LYS A 180 22.90 -22.62 15.69
C LYS A 180 22.48 -23.99 15.15
N SER A 181 21.42 -24.60 15.69
CA SER A 181 20.95 -25.91 15.23
C SER A 181 20.49 -25.87 13.77
N LYS A 182 20.05 -24.71 13.28
CA LYS A 182 19.53 -24.53 11.91
C LYS A 182 20.61 -24.18 10.90
N TRP A 183 21.83 -23.85 11.33
CA TRP A 183 22.89 -23.41 10.44
C TRP A 183 23.27 -24.52 9.44
N GLY A 184 23.38 -24.15 8.17
CA GLY A 184 23.66 -25.08 7.09
C GLY A 184 22.44 -25.89 6.61
N GLN A 185 21.33 -25.89 7.35
CA GLN A 185 20.09 -26.53 6.94
C GLN A 185 19.34 -25.71 5.87
N TYR A 186 18.36 -26.35 5.24
CA TYR A 186 17.53 -25.75 4.20
C TYR A 186 16.07 -25.66 4.66
N LEU A 187 15.49 -24.47 4.62
CA LEU A 187 14.06 -24.27 4.81
C LEU A 187 13.42 -24.05 3.45
N LEU A 188 12.56 -24.99 3.05
CA LEU A 188 11.97 -25.02 1.71
C LEU A 188 13.01 -24.89 0.60
N GLY A 189 14.25 -25.37 0.75
CA GLY A 189 15.28 -25.24 -0.29
C GLY A 189 16.03 -23.90 -0.33
N VAL A 190 15.84 -23.02 0.66
CA VAL A 190 16.72 -21.85 0.91
C VAL A 190 17.60 -22.15 2.12
N LYS A 191 18.90 -21.93 2.01
CA LYS A 191 19.88 -22.25 3.05
C LYS A 191 19.88 -21.22 4.19
N VAL A 192 19.95 -21.70 5.43
CA VAL A 192 20.31 -20.89 6.60
C VAL A 192 21.83 -20.76 6.65
N VAL A 193 22.34 -19.56 6.38
CA VAL A 193 23.77 -19.35 6.12
C VAL A 193 24.58 -18.98 7.36
N GLY A 194 23.92 -18.59 8.45
CA GLY A 194 24.57 -18.21 9.70
C GLY A 194 23.63 -17.44 10.64
N GLY A 195 24.22 -16.82 11.65
CA GLY A 195 23.53 -16.00 12.64
C GLY A 195 23.58 -14.51 12.31
N ARG A 196 23.08 -13.65 13.22
CA ARG A 196 23.05 -12.20 12.99
C ARG A 196 24.41 -11.56 12.68
N GLY A 197 25.50 -12.13 13.20
CA GLY A 197 26.86 -11.64 12.93
C GLY A 197 27.28 -11.79 11.47
N ASP A 198 26.65 -12.72 10.75
CA ASP A 198 26.96 -13.00 9.35
C ASP A 198 26.17 -12.13 8.37
N ILE A 199 25.27 -11.26 8.84
CA ILE A 199 24.40 -10.44 7.99
C ILE A 199 25.23 -9.60 7.00
N LEU A 200 26.22 -8.85 7.48
CA LEU A 200 27.06 -8.00 6.62
C LEU A 200 27.84 -8.80 5.58
N GLY A 201 28.39 -9.95 5.97
CA GLY A 201 29.08 -10.87 5.07
C GLY A 201 28.14 -11.49 4.04
N ALA A 202 26.94 -11.89 4.47
CA ALA A 202 25.90 -12.45 3.61
C ALA A 202 25.36 -11.42 2.61
N VAL A 203 25.18 -10.16 3.01
CA VAL A 203 24.77 -9.07 2.10
C VAL A 203 25.72 -8.94 0.92
N LYS A 204 27.04 -8.92 1.19
CA LYS A 204 28.06 -8.82 0.13
C LYS A 204 28.17 -10.10 -0.69
N LYS A 205 28.23 -11.26 -0.03
CA LYS A 205 28.43 -12.56 -0.69
C LYS A 205 27.26 -12.95 -1.59
N TYR A 206 26.04 -12.66 -1.16
CA TYR A 206 24.82 -13.02 -1.87
C TYR A 206 24.18 -11.86 -2.61
N ASP A 207 24.83 -10.69 -2.68
CA ASP A 207 24.38 -9.50 -3.42
C ASP A 207 22.92 -9.16 -3.08
N ILE A 208 22.66 -8.76 -1.84
CA ILE A 208 21.31 -8.60 -1.29
C ILE A 208 20.80 -7.17 -1.52
N ASP A 209 19.60 -7.05 -2.09
CA ASP A 209 18.91 -5.77 -2.29
C ASP A 209 17.93 -5.45 -1.15
N GLU A 210 17.31 -6.49 -0.58
CA GLU A 210 16.21 -6.38 0.38
C GLU A 210 16.38 -7.37 1.54
N ILE A 211 16.16 -6.92 2.75
CA ILE A 211 16.21 -7.72 3.98
C ILE A 211 14.80 -7.72 4.59
N ILE A 212 14.27 -8.90 4.85
CA ILE A 212 12.96 -9.10 5.47
C ILE A 212 13.15 -9.69 6.86
N MET A 213 12.73 -8.97 7.90
CA MET A 213 12.66 -9.49 9.25
C MET A 213 11.39 -10.34 9.43
N ALA A 214 11.57 -11.66 9.52
CA ALA A 214 10.51 -12.65 9.73
C ALA A 214 10.53 -13.21 11.16
N MET A 215 10.67 -12.32 12.15
CA MET A 215 10.65 -12.67 13.58
C MET A 215 9.69 -11.75 14.36
N PRO A 216 8.38 -11.76 14.05
CA PRO A 216 7.42 -10.85 14.66
C PRO A 216 7.25 -11.05 16.18
N SER A 217 7.69 -12.19 16.73
CA SER A 217 7.67 -12.52 18.15
C SER A 217 9.01 -12.33 18.87
N ALA A 218 10.08 -11.91 18.19
CA ALA A 218 11.38 -11.72 18.82
C ALA A 218 11.34 -10.60 19.88
N SER A 219 12.20 -10.67 20.88
CA SER A 219 12.33 -9.63 21.90
C SER A 219 12.83 -8.30 21.30
N ILE A 220 12.53 -7.19 21.98
CA ILE A 220 12.91 -5.81 21.61
C ILE A 220 14.40 -5.71 21.36
N ARG A 221 15.17 -6.21 22.33
CA ARG A 221 16.61 -6.18 22.33
C ARG A 221 17.15 -6.90 21.11
N MET A 222 16.62 -8.09 20.83
CA MET A 222 17.00 -8.87 19.66
C MET A 222 16.65 -8.16 18.34
N ARG A 223 15.46 -7.56 18.21
CA ARG A 223 15.09 -6.80 17.00
C ARG A 223 15.98 -5.59 16.82
N SER A 224 16.18 -4.78 17.87
CA SER A 224 17.04 -3.59 17.82
C SER A 224 18.47 -3.95 17.45
N GLU A 225 19.05 -4.98 18.06
CA GLU A 225 20.40 -5.46 17.76
C GLU A 225 20.53 -5.86 16.28
N ILE A 226 19.51 -6.51 15.70
CA ILE A 226 19.50 -6.87 14.27
C ILE A 226 19.29 -5.64 13.39
N LEU A 227 18.39 -4.73 13.76
CA LEU A 227 18.17 -3.48 13.04
C LEU A 227 19.44 -2.64 12.99
N ASP A 228 20.19 -2.58 14.09
CA ASP A 228 21.46 -1.87 14.16
C ASP A 228 22.50 -2.47 13.21
N ILE A 229 22.60 -3.80 13.13
CA ILE A 229 23.45 -4.47 12.14
C ILE A 229 22.99 -4.17 10.71
N CYS A 230 21.68 -4.14 10.46
CA CYS A 230 21.14 -3.86 9.13
C CYS A 230 21.28 -2.40 8.69
N LYS A 231 21.41 -1.44 9.62
CA LYS A 231 21.66 -0.01 9.30
C LYS A 231 22.96 0.19 8.55
N ASP A 232 23.96 -0.65 8.81
CA ASP A 232 25.26 -0.60 8.13
C ASP A 232 25.23 -1.26 6.73
N THR A 233 24.04 -1.63 6.25
CA THR A 233 23.81 -2.19 4.91
C THR A 233 23.06 -1.19 4.03
N PRO A 234 23.33 -1.15 2.71
CA PRO A 234 22.55 -0.33 1.78
C PRO A 234 21.17 -0.93 1.44
N CYS A 235 20.81 -2.05 2.06
CA CYS A 235 19.64 -2.84 1.70
C CYS A 235 18.34 -2.22 2.21
N ARG A 236 17.24 -2.45 1.49
CA ARG A 236 15.90 -2.06 1.96
C ARG A 236 15.44 -3.01 3.04
N LEU A 237 15.06 -2.47 4.19
CA LEU A 237 14.58 -3.25 5.31
C LEU A 237 13.05 -3.29 5.38
N LYS A 238 12.48 -4.49 5.43
CA LYS A 238 11.05 -4.73 5.62
C LYS A 238 10.80 -5.70 6.77
N THR A 239 9.58 -5.72 7.28
CA THR A 239 9.16 -6.65 8.34
C THR A 239 7.83 -7.31 8.01
N LEU A 240 7.64 -8.52 8.53
CA LEU A 240 6.33 -9.16 8.57
C LEU A 240 5.50 -8.58 9.74
N PRO A 241 4.17 -8.44 9.58
CA PRO A 241 3.29 -8.00 10.65
C PRO A 241 3.17 -9.03 11.78
N GLY A 242 2.70 -8.58 12.94
CA GLY A 242 2.55 -9.39 14.17
C GLY A 242 1.59 -10.59 14.06
N ILE A 243 1.75 -11.53 15.00
CA ILE A 243 1.10 -12.87 15.08
C ILE A 243 -0.43 -12.87 14.89
N PHE A 244 -1.15 -11.81 15.24
CA PHE A 244 -2.62 -11.78 15.11
C PHE A 244 -3.14 -11.73 13.67
N GLN A 245 -2.31 -11.37 12.69
CA GLN A 245 -2.67 -11.48 11.28
C GLN A 245 -2.33 -12.86 10.67
N LEU A 246 -1.62 -13.72 11.40
CA LEU A 246 -1.22 -15.06 10.98
C LEU A 246 -2.27 -16.13 11.35
N ALA A 247 -3.12 -15.87 12.36
CA ALA A 247 -4.11 -16.83 12.86
C ALA A 247 -5.21 -17.21 11.84
N ASN A 248 -5.48 -16.35 10.85
CA ASN A 248 -6.48 -16.59 9.81
C ASN A 248 -5.91 -17.18 8.50
N GLY A 249 -4.62 -17.54 8.46
CA GLY A 249 -4.01 -18.18 7.27
C GLY A 249 -3.81 -17.27 6.05
N GLU A 250 -4.20 -15.99 6.11
CA GLU A 250 -4.08 -15.04 5.00
C GLU A 250 -2.89 -14.07 5.20
N VAL A 251 -1.68 -14.54 4.92
CA VAL A 251 -0.55 -13.64 4.65
C VAL A 251 -0.48 -13.39 3.16
N SER A 252 -1.09 -12.29 2.73
CA SER A 252 -0.85 -11.75 1.39
C SER A 252 0.49 -11.00 1.37
N ILE A 253 1.27 -11.11 0.28
CA ILE A 253 2.49 -10.30 0.04
C ILE A 253 2.24 -8.81 0.29
N ASN A 254 1.01 -8.34 0.07
CA ASN A 254 0.61 -6.95 0.30
C ASN A 254 0.75 -6.48 1.76
N LYS A 255 0.92 -7.39 2.72
CA LYS A 255 1.11 -7.06 4.14
C LYS A 255 2.58 -6.90 4.56
N ILE A 256 3.54 -7.19 3.67
CA ILE A 256 4.96 -6.92 3.94
C ILE A 256 5.18 -5.40 3.83
N ARG A 257 5.45 -4.75 4.97
CA ARG A 257 5.64 -3.31 5.04
C ARG A 257 7.07 -2.94 5.41
N ASN A 258 7.43 -1.69 5.12
CA ASN A 258 8.65 -1.09 5.66
C ASN A 258 8.56 -1.10 7.19
N VAL A 259 9.71 -1.17 7.86
CA VAL A 259 9.75 -1.05 9.32
C VAL A 259 9.23 0.33 9.71
N GLU A 260 8.20 0.37 10.55
CA GLU A 260 7.64 1.61 11.07
C GLU A 260 8.13 1.86 12.50
N ILE A 261 7.82 3.05 13.03
CA ILE A 261 8.38 3.49 14.32
C ILE A 261 7.66 2.83 15.49
N GLU A 262 6.42 2.43 15.25
CA GLU A 262 5.60 1.61 16.12
C GLU A 262 6.28 0.26 16.40
N ASP A 263 7.03 -0.29 15.43
CA ASP A 263 7.81 -1.52 15.59
C ASP A 263 9.03 -1.32 16.51
N LEU A 264 9.42 -0.07 16.76
CA LEU A 264 10.51 0.33 17.66
C LEU A 264 10.03 0.61 19.10
N LEU A 265 8.72 0.65 19.37
CA LEU A 265 8.20 0.81 20.74
C LEU A 265 8.63 -0.32 21.67
N GLY A 266 8.92 -1.48 21.08
CA GLY A 266 9.42 -2.65 21.77
C GLY A 266 8.39 -3.41 22.60
N ARG A 267 7.51 -2.76 23.35
CA ARG A 267 6.57 -3.45 24.24
C ARG A 267 5.38 -4.09 23.53
N GLU A 268 4.87 -5.19 24.08
CA GLU A 268 3.53 -5.65 23.73
C GLU A 268 2.51 -4.58 24.11
N GLN A 269 1.55 -4.34 23.22
CA GLN A 269 0.45 -3.42 23.49
C GLN A 269 -0.39 -3.97 24.65
N VAL A 270 -0.84 -3.08 25.54
CA VAL A 270 -1.77 -3.48 26.60
C VAL A 270 -3.06 -4.00 25.94
N ARG A 271 -3.41 -5.25 26.23
CA ARG A 271 -4.69 -5.83 25.82
C ARG A 271 -5.77 -5.33 26.77
N VAL A 272 -6.69 -4.55 26.22
CA VAL A 272 -7.82 -4.00 26.96
C VAL A 272 -8.98 -4.99 26.90
N ASP A 273 -9.69 -5.18 28.01
CA ASP A 273 -10.89 -6.00 28.05
C ASP A 273 -12.03 -5.27 27.32
N LEU A 274 -12.37 -5.78 26.13
CA LEU A 274 -13.38 -5.20 25.24
C LEU A 274 -14.82 -5.43 25.73
N THR A 275 -15.00 -6.39 26.64
CA THR A 275 -16.33 -6.82 27.11
C THR A 275 -17.00 -5.72 27.93
N ASP A 276 -16.25 -5.09 28.83
CA ASP A 276 -16.72 -3.97 29.66
C ASP A 276 -17.02 -2.72 28.82
N ILE A 277 -16.26 -2.49 27.75
CA ILE A 277 -16.42 -1.33 26.86
C ILE A 277 -17.71 -1.45 26.03
N CYS A 278 -18.03 -2.65 25.53
CA CYS A 278 -19.27 -2.90 24.78
C CYS A 278 -20.52 -2.52 25.59
N GLY A 279 -20.58 -2.92 26.87
CA GLY A 279 -21.70 -2.56 27.76
C GLY A 279 -21.74 -1.07 28.10
N TYR A 280 -20.60 -0.38 28.06
CA TYR A 280 -20.46 1.05 28.33
C TYR A 280 -20.79 1.94 27.11
N VAL A 281 -20.63 1.48 25.87
CA VAL A 281 -20.87 2.31 24.66
C VAL A 281 -22.15 1.92 23.91
N GLY A 282 -22.49 0.64 23.89
CA GLY A 282 -23.57 0.09 23.06
C GLY A 282 -24.92 0.76 23.28
N GLY A 283 -25.61 1.11 22.18
CA GLY A 283 -26.95 1.67 22.20
C GLY A 283 -27.09 3.10 22.72
N ARG A 284 -25.98 3.79 23.02
CA ARG A 284 -25.99 5.18 23.54
C ARG A 284 -25.72 6.22 22.47
N VAL A 285 -26.14 7.46 22.73
CA VAL A 285 -25.71 8.63 21.93
C VAL A 285 -24.37 9.13 22.45
N VAL A 286 -23.35 9.14 21.58
CA VAL A 286 -21.97 9.47 21.94
C VAL A 286 -21.51 10.71 21.19
N LEU A 287 -20.98 11.70 21.91
CA LEU A 287 -20.37 12.92 21.35
C LEU A 287 -18.85 12.90 21.53
N VAL A 288 -18.12 13.05 20.43
CA VAL A 288 -16.66 13.25 20.44
C VAL A 288 -16.35 14.66 19.94
N THR A 289 -15.87 15.52 20.84
CA THR A 289 -15.36 16.85 20.44
C THR A 289 -13.88 16.74 20.05
N GLY A 290 -13.45 17.48 19.03
CA GLY A 290 -12.11 17.32 18.46
C GLY A 290 -11.95 15.98 17.73
N GLY A 291 -13.06 15.44 17.19
CA GLY A 291 -13.13 14.10 16.61
C GLY A 291 -12.37 13.93 15.28
N GLY A 292 -11.92 15.00 14.64
CA GLY A 292 -10.95 14.98 13.54
C GLY A 292 -9.49 15.05 14.01
N GLY A 293 -9.23 15.23 15.31
CA GLY A 293 -7.88 15.21 15.87
C GLY A 293 -7.27 13.80 15.88
N SER A 294 -5.95 13.68 16.13
CA SER A 294 -5.28 12.37 16.16
C SER A 294 -5.86 11.41 17.22
N ILE A 295 -6.22 11.92 18.40
CA ILE A 295 -6.87 11.13 19.46
C ILE A 295 -8.37 11.01 19.21
N GLY A 296 -9.02 12.11 18.79
CA GLY A 296 -10.46 12.13 18.55
C GLY A 296 -10.89 11.18 17.42
N SER A 297 -10.15 11.13 16.31
CA SER A 297 -10.46 10.22 15.20
C SER A 297 -10.32 8.76 15.61
N GLU A 298 -9.31 8.43 16.40
CA GLU A 298 -9.17 7.08 16.95
C GLU A 298 -10.26 6.73 17.96
N LEU A 299 -10.67 7.68 18.81
CA LEU A 299 -11.85 7.52 19.65
C LEU A 299 -13.07 7.19 18.79
N CYS A 300 -13.31 7.93 17.71
CA CYS A 300 -14.43 7.66 16.81
C CYS A 300 -14.36 6.26 16.19
N ARG A 301 -13.17 5.79 15.76
CA ARG A 301 -12.98 4.42 15.24
C ARG A 301 -13.33 3.35 16.25
N GLN A 302 -12.76 3.45 17.46
CA GLN A 302 -13.00 2.43 18.48
C GLN A 302 -14.44 2.47 18.99
N LEU A 303 -15.02 3.66 19.17
CA LEU A 303 -16.43 3.81 19.57
C LEU A 303 -17.37 3.23 18.52
N ALA A 304 -17.13 3.45 17.22
CA ALA A 304 -17.95 2.92 16.13
C ALA A 304 -18.01 1.38 16.15
N ALA A 305 -16.90 0.71 16.52
CA ALA A 305 -16.85 -0.75 16.63
C ALA A 305 -17.69 -1.33 17.79
N HIS A 306 -18.21 -0.50 18.69
CA HIS A 306 -19.00 -0.92 19.85
C HIS A 306 -20.50 -0.60 19.74
N ASN A 307 -21.01 -0.45 18.51
CA ASN A 307 -22.44 -0.30 18.19
C ASN A 307 -23.17 0.78 19.02
N PRO A 308 -22.69 2.04 19.03
CA PRO A 308 -23.44 3.14 19.63
C PRO A 308 -24.74 3.36 18.82
N LYS A 309 -25.76 3.95 19.46
CA LYS A 309 -27.00 4.33 18.76
C LYS A 309 -26.71 5.42 17.74
N THR A 310 -25.95 6.43 18.14
CA THR A 310 -25.55 7.56 17.29
C THR A 310 -24.15 7.99 17.70
N LEU A 311 -23.25 8.16 16.73
CA LEU A 311 -21.92 8.74 16.96
C LEU A 311 -21.87 10.15 16.36
N ILE A 312 -21.60 11.15 17.21
CA ILE A 312 -21.54 12.55 16.85
C ILE A 312 -20.09 13.02 16.89
N ILE A 313 -19.56 13.43 15.74
CA ILE A 313 -18.23 14.02 15.59
C ILE A 313 -18.41 15.54 15.56
N PHE A 314 -17.83 16.24 16.53
CA PHE A 314 -17.82 17.70 16.57
C PHE A 314 -16.38 18.22 16.45
N ASP A 315 -16.05 18.92 15.37
CA ASP A 315 -14.71 19.47 15.15
C ASP A 315 -14.77 20.84 14.46
N ILE A 316 -13.71 21.63 14.64
CA ILE A 316 -13.56 22.93 13.97
C ILE A 316 -12.89 22.76 12.60
N TYR A 317 -12.06 21.74 12.43
CA TYR A 317 -11.27 21.54 11.22
C TYR A 317 -11.97 20.59 10.24
N GLU A 318 -12.60 21.18 9.23
CA GLU A 318 -13.48 20.48 8.29
C GLU A 318 -12.83 19.32 7.55
N ASN A 319 -11.57 19.45 7.11
CA ASN A 319 -10.90 18.41 6.33
C ASN A 319 -10.71 17.12 7.14
N ASN A 320 -10.19 17.23 8.36
CA ASN A 320 -10.01 16.03 9.18
C ASN A 320 -11.35 15.42 9.60
N ALA A 321 -12.37 16.25 9.83
CA ALA A 321 -13.72 15.79 10.15
C ALA A 321 -14.35 15.04 8.97
N TYR A 322 -14.11 15.52 7.74
CA TYR A 322 -14.52 14.87 6.50
C TYR A 322 -13.77 13.54 6.28
N ASP A 323 -12.45 13.51 6.50
CA ASP A 323 -11.65 12.30 6.32
C ASP A 323 -12.15 11.16 7.23
N ILE A 324 -12.36 11.44 8.53
CA ILE A 324 -12.89 10.45 9.46
C ILE A 324 -14.36 10.09 9.15
N GLN A 325 -15.15 11.03 8.64
CA GLN A 325 -16.52 10.75 8.19
C GLN A 325 -16.55 9.69 7.08
N GLN A 326 -15.72 9.88 6.06
CA GLN A 326 -15.65 8.98 4.92
C GLN A 326 -15.11 7.60 5.33
N GLU A 327 -14.10 7.57 6.19
CA GLU A 327 -13.54 6.34 6.75
C GLU A 327 -14.63 5.52 7.49
N LEU A 328 -15.35 6.15 8.42
CA LEU A 328 -16.35 5.46 9.24
C LEU A 328 -17.59 5.06 8.44
N ARG A 329 -18.02 5.86 7.46
CA ARG A 329 -19.13 5.47 6.57
C ARG A 329 -18.81 4.25 5.73
N ALA A 330 -17.56 4.11 5.31
CA ALA A 330 -17.11 2.94 4.55
C ALA A 330 -17.00 1.70 5.44
N ALA A 331 -16.50 1.86 6.67
CA ALA A 331 -16.28 0.74 7.60
C ALA A 331 -17.54 0.29 8.36
N HIS A 332 -18.47 1.21 8.65
CA HIS A 332 -19.69 0.99 9.42
C HIS A 332 -20.91 1.65 8.73
N PRO A 333 -21.40 1.11 7.59
CA PRO A 333 -22.49 1.72 6.83
C PRO A 333 -23.81 1.88 7.60
N GLU A 334 -24.04 1.03 8.60
CA GLU A 334 -25.22 1.01 9.46
C GLU A 334 -25.16 2.02 10.63
N LEU A 335 -23.99 2.59 10.91
CA LEU A 335 -23.82 3.54 12.01
C LEU A 335 -24.54 4.85 11.70
N GLU A 336 -25.39 5.30 12.64
CA GLU A 336 -25.92 6.67 12.60
C GLU A 336 -24.81 7.66 12.95
N LEU A 337 -24.08 8.10 11.92
CA LEU A 337 -22.95 9.02 12.03
C LEU A 337 -23.37 10.46 11.71
N ILE A 338 -23.18 11.35 12.68
CA ILE A 338 -23.46 12.78 12.55
C ILE A 338 -22.16 13.55 12.68
N VAL A 339 -21.82 14.37 11.67
CA VAL A 339 -20.61 15.20 11.69
C VAL A 339 -21.02 16.66 11.70
N LEU A 340 -20.56 17.39 12.70
CA LEU A 340 -20.92 18.78 12.98
C LEU A 340 -19.66 19.63 13.01
N ILE A 341 -19.68 20.71 12.24
CA ILE A 341 -18.61 21.70 12.26
C ILE A 341 -18.94 22.80 13.28
N GLY A 342 -17.93 23.18 14.05
CA GLY A 342 -17.98 24.32 14.96
C GLY A 342 -16.88 24.28 16.02
N SER A 343 -16.83 25.34 16.84
CA SER A 343 -15.84 25.45 17.91
C SER A 343 -16.48 25.18 19.27
N VAL A 344 -15.75 24.47 20.14
CA VAL A 344 -16.11 24.35 21.58
C VAL A 344 -16.09 25.70 22.31
N ARG A 345 -15.49 26.74 21.71
CA ARG A 345 -15.51 28.12 22.21
C ARG A 345 -16.88 28.77 22.06
N ASP A 346 -17.68 28.33 21.09
CA ASP A 346 -19.02 28.84 20.85
C ASP A 346 -20.00 28.14 21.79
N LYS A 347 -20.29 28.81 22.91
CA LYS A 347 -21.19 28.31 23.95
C LYS A 347 -22.58 27.98 23.41
N GLN A 348 -23.13 28.82 22.52
CA GLN A 348 -24.48 28.61 22.00
C GLN A 348 -24.49 27.39 21.08
N ARG A 349 -23.51 27.28 20.18
CA ARG A 349 -23.38 26.11 19.30
C ARG A 349 -23.26 24.81 20.08
N VAL A 350 -22.44 24.78 21.14
CA VAL A 350 -22.32 23.61 22.02
C VAL A 350 -23.67 23.28 22.65
N ARG A 351 -24.37 24.27 23.22
CA ARG A 351 -25.70 24.05 23.82
C ARG A 351 -26.73 23.54 22.81
N ASP A 352 -26.74 24.06 21.58
CA ASP A 352 -27.67 23.61 20.53
C ASP A 352 -27.46 22.12 20.20
N ILE A 353 -26.20 21.67 20.16
CA ILE A 353 -25.85 20.26 19.94
C ILE A 353 -26.38 19.39 21.08
N PHE A 354 -26.11 19.78 22.33
CA PHE A 354 -26.59 19.03 23.49
C PHE A 354 -28.12 19.00 23.58
N SER A 355 -28.78 20.12 23.32
CA SER A 355 -30.23 20.24 23.31
C SER A 355 -30.88 19.33 22.27
N LYS A 356 -30.35 19.34 21.03
CA LYS A 356 -30.89 18.59 19.90
C LYS A 356 -30.64 17.09 19.99
N TYR A 357 -29.43 16.69 20.35
CA TYR A 357 -29.00 15.30 20.23
C TYR A 357 -28.95 14.54 21.56
N ARG A 358 -28.97 15.25 22.71
CA ARG A 358 -28.97 14.65 24.06
C ARG A 358 -27.89 13.56 24.23
N PRO A 359 -26.60 13.89 24.04
CA PRO A 359 -25.53 12.90 24.18
C PRO A 359 -25.45 12.39 25.62
N GLU A 360 -25.39 11.08 25.77
CA GLU A 360 -25.23 10.42 27.08
C GLU A 360 -23.76 10.34 27.48
N LEU A 361 -22.88 10.08 26.50
CA LEU A 361 -21.44 9.99 26.71
C LEU A 361 -20.74 11.09 25.92
N VAL A 362 -19.85 11.83 26.58
CA VAL A 362 -19.10 12.92 25.97
C VAL A 362 -17.60 12.66 26.11
N PHE A 363 -16.91 12.46 24.99
CA PHE A 363 -15.45 12.36 24.94
C PHE A 363 -14.86 13.70 24.47
N HIS A 364 -14.20 14.41 25.37
CA HIS A 364 -13.66 15.73 25.11
C HIS A 364 -12.17 15.70 24.74
N ALA A 365 -11.89 15.63 23.43
CA ALA A 365 -10.54 15.63 22.86
C ALA A 365 -10.14 16.95 22.17
N ALA A 366 -11.02 17.95 22.12
CA ALA A 366 -10.74 19.25 21.52
C ALA A 366 -9.78 20.08 22.40
N ALA A 367 -8.55 20.30 21.93
CA ALA A 367 -7.57 21.17 22.60
C ALA A 367 -6.45 21.62 21.64
N HIS A 368 -5.81 22.75 21.97
CA HIS A 368 -4.49 23.08 21.43
C HIS A 368 -3.40 22.40 22.26
N LYS A 369 -2.44 21.76 21.57
CA LYS A 369 -1.40 20.91 22.20
C LYS A 369 0.04 21.35 21.96
N HIS A 370 0.30 22.25 21.01
CA HIS A 370 1.67 22.60 20.62
C HIS A 370 2.28 23.59 21.60
N VAL A 371 3.15 23.11 22.50
CA VAL A 371 3.78 23.94 23.55
C VAL A 371 4.37 25.24 22.98
N PRO A 372 5.26 25.23 21.96
CA PRO A 372 5.85 26.49 21.48
C PRO A 372 4.81 27.50 20.99
N LEU A 373 3.78 27.03 20.27
CA LEU A 373 2.71 27.90 19.77
C LEU A 373 1.86 28.48 20.92
N MET A 374 1.68 27.72 22.00
CA MET A 374 0.90 28.18 23.16
C MET A 374 1.70 29.08 24.09
N GLU A 375 3.04 29.03 24.06
CA GLU A 375 3.88 30.05 24.71
C GLU A 375 3.79 31.39 23.98
N THR A 376 3.74 31.40 22.64
CA THR A 376 3.59 32.63 21.86
C THR A 376 2.15 33.13 21.80
N SER A 377 1.17 32.24 21.97
CA SER A 377 -0.27 32.55 21.89
C SER A 377 -1.03 32.04 23.12
N PRO A 378 -0.68 32.49 24.33
CA PRO A 378 -1.23 31.94 25.58
C PRO A 378 -2.74 32.17 25.72
N ASN A 379 -3.23 33.29 25.20
CA ASN A 379 -4.65 33.63 25.22
C ASN A 379 -5.50 32.62 24.45
N GLU A 380 -4.98 32.06 23.35
CA GLU A 380 -5.70 31.06 22.57
C GLU A 380 -5.71 29.70 23.28
N ALA A 381 -4.66 29.35 24.04
CA ALA A 381 -4.66 28.19 24.92
C ALA A 381 -5.79 28.30 25.96
N VAL A 382 -5.93 29.46 26.61
CA VAL A 382 -6.98 29.70 27.61
C VAL A 382 -8.37 29.67 26.97
N LYS A 383 -8.61 30.42 25.88
CA LYS A 383 -9.91 30.44 25.20
C LYS A 383 -10.35 29.06 24.73
N ASN A 384 -9.45 28.32 24.10
CA ASN A 384 -9.80 27.02 23.51
C ASN A 384 -9.83 25.89 24.53
N ASN A 385 -8.80 25.76 25.36
CA ASN A 385 -8.71 24.64 26.29
C ASN A 385 -9.59 24.90 27.51
N VAL A 386 -9.41 26.03 28.20
CA VAL A 386 -10.10 26.30 29.47
C VAL A 386 -11.58 26.60 29.25
N PHE A 387 -11.89 27.66 28.50
CA PHE A 387 -13.29 28.05 28.28
C PHE A 387 -14.03 27.07 27.35
N GLY A 388 -13.33 26.46 26.39
CA GLY A 388 -13.91 25.38 25.59
C GLY A 388 -14.30 24.16 26.43
N THR A 389 -13.42 23.70 27.34
CA THR A 389 -13.79 22.64 28.30
C THR A 389 -14.94 23.07 29.20
N LEU A 390 -14.92 24.30 29.72
CA LEU A 390 -16.00 24.80 30.58
C LEU A 390 -17.36 24.79 29.87
N ASN A 391 -17.42 25.23 28.61
CA ASN A 391 -18.66 25.24 27.83
C ASN A 391 -19.22 23.83 27.64
N VAL A 392 -18.37 22.86 27.27
CA VAL A 392 -18.79 21.47 27.07
C VAL A 392 -19.20 20.84 28.41
N ALA A 393 -18.46 21.10 29.48
CA ALA A 393 -18.76 20.56 30.80
C ALA A 393 -20.09 21.09 31.36
N LEU A 394 -20.35 22.40 31.24
CA LEU A 394 -21.62 22.99 31.66
C LEU A 394 -22.80 22.49 30.81
N ALA A 395 -22.61 22.30 29.49
CA ALA A 395 -23.65 21.72 28.66
C ALA A 395 -23.94 20.25 29.01
N ALA A 396 -22.91 19.48 29.35
CA ALA A 396 -23.10 18.10 29.82
C ALA A 396 -23.93 18.05 31.11
N ASP A 397 -23.64 18.93 32.07
CA ASP A 397 -24.41 19.06 33.31
C ASP A 397 -25.88 19.47 33.02
N GLU A 398 -26.05 20.57 32.30
CA GLU A 398 -27.36 21.17 32.02
C GLU A 398 -28.32 20.21 31.29
N PHE A 399 -27.81 19.46 30.32
CA PHE A 399 -28.63 18.56 29.50
C PHE A 399 -28.65 17.12 30.02
N GLY A 400 -28.01 16.86 31.16
CA GLY A 400 -28.07 15.58 31.87
C GLY A 400 -27.33 14.44 31.17
N ALA A 401 -26.13 14.72 30.64
CA ALA A 401 -25.26 13.66 30.14
C ALA A 401 -24.96 12.67 31.28
N ARG A 402 -24.78 11.39 30.95
CA ARG A 402 -24.39 10.40 31.95
C ARG A 402 -22.95 10.63 32.40
N ARG A 403 -22.06 10.83 31.42
CA ARG A 403 -20.62 10.92 31.69
C ARG A 403 -19.89 11.80 30.69
N MET A 404 -18.94 12.60 31.18
CA MET A 404 -17.99 13.34 30.36
C MET A 404 -16.56 12.91 30.70
N LEU A 405 -15.84 12.46 29.68
CA LEU A 405 -14.44 12.06 29.78
C LEU A 405 -13.53 13.08 29.09
N LEU A 406 -12.66 13.71 29.88
CA LEU A 406 -11.66 14.68 29.45
C LEU A 406 -10.35 14.00 29.09
N ILE A 407 -9.89 14.22 27.85
CA ILE A 407 -8.54 13.84 27.45
C ILE A 407 -7.54 14.86 28.04
N SER A 408 -6.66 14.39 28.93
CA SER A 408 -5.59 15.18 29.54
C SER A 408 -4.21 14.69 29.11
N THR A 409 -3.15 15.18 29.74
CA THR A 409 -1.75 14.95 29.36
C THR A 409 -0.84 14.95 30.58
N ASP A 410 0.25 14.19 30.51
CA ASP A 410 1.39 14.26 31.44
C ASP A 410 1.87 15.71 31.72
N LYS A 411 1.79 16.61 30.73
CA LYS A 411 2.19 18.02 30.85
C LYS A 411 1.31 18.85 31.81
N ALA A 412 0.15 18.33 32.22
CA ALA A 412 -0.69 18.95 33.25
C ALA A 412 -0.15 18.68 34.67
N VAL A 413 0.79 17.75 34.86
CA VAL A 413 1.40 17.43 36.15
C VAL A 413 2.55 18.40 36.41
N ARG A 414 2.41 19.27 37.43
CA ARG A 414 3.39 20.33 37.76
C ARG A 414 3.82 21.10 36.50
N PRO A 415 2.87 21.77 35.83
CA PRO A 415 3.08 22.31 34.49
C PRO A 415 4.16 23.40 34.48
N THR A 416 5.08 23.34 33.53
CA THR A 416 6.14 24.33 33.29
C THR A 416 5.93 25.14 32.01
N ASN A 417 4.74 25.04 31.42
CA ASN A 417 4.36 25.70 30.17
C ASN A 417 2.85 26.01 30.18
N VAL A 418 2.44 27.01 29.40
CA VAL A 418 1.07 27.51 29.32
C VAL A 418 0.10 26.43 28.84
N MET A 419 0.52 25.61 27.88
CA MET A 419 -0.31 24.51 27.37
C MET A 419 -0.66 23.53 28.49
N GLY A 420 0.34 23.05 29.23
CA GLY A 420 0.16 22.16 30.38
C GLY A 420 -0.67 22.80 31.48
N ALA A 421 -0.42 24.06 31.81
CA ALA A 421 -1.19 24.80 32.81
C ALA A 421 -2.66 24.93 32.43
N SER A 422 -2.96 25.23 31.16
CA SER A 422 -4.34 25.29 30.66
C SER A 422 -5.07 23.95 30.81
N LYS A 423 -4.41 22.83 30.53
CA LYS A 423 -4.98 21.48 30.71
C LYS A 423 -5.15 21.11 32.18
N ARG A 424 -4.27 21.57 33.06
CA ARG A 424 -4.45 21.41 34.51
C ARG A 424 -5.70 22.16 35.00
N ILE A 425 -5.98 23.35 34.47
CA ILE A 425 -7.21 24.08 34.77
C ILE A 425 -8.44 23.31 34.25
N CYS A 426 -8.37 22.72 33.05
CA CYS A 426 -9.46 21.85 32.54
C CYS A 426 -9.80 20.72 33.51
N GLU A 427 -8.80 20.05 34.09
CA GLU A 427 -9.01 19.01 35.11
C GLU A 427 -9.71 19.57 36.34
N MET A 428 -9.26 20.72 36.84
CA MET A 428 -9.87 21.37 38.01
C MET A 428 -11.33 21.76 37.76
N ILE A 429 -11.66 22.22 36.54
CA ILE A 429 -13.03 22.54 36.14
C ILE A 429 -13.91 21.29 36.24
N VAL A 430 -13.52 20.20 35.59
CA VAL A 430 -14.37 19.00 35.54
C VAL A 430 -14.48 18.32 36.91
N GLN A 431 -13.41 18.34 37.72
CA GLN A 431 -13.46 17.85 39.10
C GLN A 431 -14.38 18.69 39.98
N ASN A 432 -14.36 20.02 39.83
CA ASN A 432 -15.22 20.88 40.61
C ASN A 432 -16.70 20.70 40.24
N ILE A 433 -17.01 20.59 38.93
CA ILE A 433 -18.38 20.37 38.44
C ILE A 433 -18.92 19.02 38.92
N ASN A 434 -18.10 17.96 38.91
CA ASN A 434 -18.47 16.64 39.41
C ASN A 434 -19.05 16.66 40.84
N ASN A 435 -18.57 17.56 41.71
CA ASN A 435 -19.02 17.61 43.11
C ASN A 435 -20.48 18.05 43.28
N HIS A 436 -21.08 18.68 42.27
CA HIS A 436 -22.45 19.21 42.34
C HIS A 436 -23.33 18.78 41.16
N SER A 437 -22.77 18.07 40.18
CA SER A 437 -23.49 17.55 39.01
C SER A 437 -23.97 16.11 39.24
N LYS A 438 -25.03 15.72 38.52
CA LYS A 438 -25.38 14.31 38.32
C LYS A 438 -24.58 13.64 37.21
N THR A 439 -23.97 14.44 36.33
CA THR A 439 -23.05 13.97 35.30
C THR A 439 -21.74 13.57 35.97
N GLU A 440 -21.24 12.38 35.64
CA GLU A 440 -19.94 11.94 36.13
C GLU A 440 -18.83 12.52 35.24
N TYR A 441 -17.84 13.17 35.84
CA TYR A 441 -16.70 13.71 35.10
C TYR A 441 -15.42 12.97 35.43
N VAL A 442 -14.67 12.63 34.40
CA VAL A 442 -13.44 11.85 34.52
C VAL A 442 -12.37 12.50 33.66
N ALA A 443 -11.13 12.53 34.12
CA ALA A 443 -10.00 12.91 33.28
C ALA A 443 -9.01 11.75 33.15
N VAL A 444 -8.41 11.59 31.98
CA VAL A 444 -7.39 10.56 31.74
C VAL A 444 -6.13 11.22 31.22
N ARG A 445 -5.01 11.03 31.93
CA ARG A 445 -3.69 11.51 31.52
C ARG A 445 -2.93 10.41 30.81
N PHE A 446 -2.26 10.78 29.73
CA PHE A 446 -1.25 9.93 29.11
C PHE A 446 -0.09 10.76 28.57
N GLY A 447 0.99 10.05 28.24
CA GLY A 447 2.22 10.63 27.70
C GLY A 447 2.10 10.98 26.22
N ASN A 448 3.23 10.88 25.51
CA ASN A 448 3.23 11.12 24.07
C ASN A 448 2.64 9.92 23.32
N VAL A 449 1.94 10.21 22.23
CA VAL A 449 1.46 9.20 21.29
C VAL A 449 2.27 9.25 20.00
N LEU A 450 2.68 8.07 19.51
CA LEU A 450 3.42 7.95 18.26
C LEU A 450 2.60 8.40 17.06
N GLY A 451 3.29 8.97 16.07
CA GLY A 451 2.68 9.34 14.79
C GLY A 451 1.65 10.47 14.84
N SER A 452 1.37 11.05 16.02
CA SER A 452 0.34 12.11 16.11
C SER A 452 0.69 13.37 15.32
N ASN A 453 -0.33 14.09 14.86
CA ASN A 453 -0.17 15.27 14.00
C ASN A 453 0.78 16.29 14.62
N GLY A 454 1.77 16.73 13.84
CA GLY A 454 2.77 17.72 14.26
C GLY A 454 3.73 17.24 15.36
N SER A 455 3.83 15.94 15.63
CA SER A 455 4.81 15.40 16.58
C SER A 455 6.23 15.31 15.98
N VAL A 456 7.20 14.99 16.85
CA VAL A 456 8.62 14.92 16.50
C VAL A 456 8.93 13.88 15.42
N ILE A 457 8.18 12.77 15.41
CA ILE A 457 8.42 11.66 14.50
C ILE A 457 8.12 12.02 13.02
N PRO A 458 6.92 12.56 12.68
CA PRO A 458 6.68 13.12 11.35
C PRO A 458 7.67 14.23 10.95
N LEU A 459 8.13 15.04 11.90
CA LEU A 459 9.14 16.07 11.63
C LEU A 459 10.47 15.44 11.22
N PHE A 460 10.94 14.42 11.94
CA PHE A 460 12.18 13.70 11.61
C PHE A 460 12.10 13.02 10.25
N LYS A 461 10.98 12.36 9.93
CA LYS A 461 10.75 11.79 8.59
C LYS A 461 10.89 12.86 7.50
N LYS A 462 10.22 14.01 7.65
CA LYS A 462 10.31 15.12 6.70
C LYS A 462 11.73 15.72 6.58
N GLN A 463 12.50 15.75 7.67
CA GLN A 463 13.88 16.23 7.65
C GLN A 463 14.78 15.28 6.86
N ILE A 464 14.66 13.98 7.10
CA ILE A 464 15.41 12.92 6.40
C ILE A 464 15.03 12.90 4.90
N GLU A 465 13.75 12.98 4.56
CA GLU A 465 13.27 13.03 3.17
C GLU A 465 13.84 14.23 2.40
N LYS A 466 14.10 15.35 3.09
CA LYS A 466 14.73 16.54 2.51
C LYS A 466 16.25 16.45 2.43
N GLY A 467 16.86 15.34 2.87
CA GLY A 467 18.31 15.16 2.95
C GLY A 467 18.98 15.99 4.05
N GLY A 468 18.20 16.55 4.98
CA GLY A 468 18.69 17.42 6.05
C GLY A 468 19.01 16.65 7.34
N PRO A 469 19.82 17.22 8.25
CA PRO A 469 20.07 16.64 9.56
C PRO A 469 18.79 16.63 10.41
N VAL A 470 18.68 15.64 11.30
CA VAL A 470 17.59 15.54 12.27
C VAL A 470 17.84 16.53 13.42
N THR A 471 16.86 17.36 13.76
CA THR A 471 17.00 18.36 14.83
C THR A 471 16.54 17.81 16.18
N VAL A 472 17.48 17.55 17.09
CA VAL A 472 17.18 17.09 18.45
C VAL A 472 17.23 18.27 19.42
N THR A 473 16.20 18.43 20.27
CA THR A 473 16.11 19.57 21.20
C THR A 473 17.22 19.59 22.25
N HIS A 474 17.51 18.43 22.85
CA HIS A 474 18.57 18.27 23.84
C HIS A 474 19.00 16.80 23.87
N ARG A 475 20.28 16.52 24.11
CA ARG A 475 20.85 15.15 24.12
C ARG A 475 20.13 14.23 25.10
N ASP A 476 19.82 14.74 26.28
CA ASP A 476 19.29 13.94 27.41
C ASP A 476 17.75 13.97 27.51
N ILE A 477 17.04 14.46 26.47
CA ILE A 477 15.59 14.58 26.52
C ILE A 477 14.92 13.21 26.40
N ILE A 478 14.14 12.82 27.42
CA ILE A 478 13.41 11.54 27.44
C ILE A 478 11.90 11.82 27.35
N ARG A 479 11.18 10.98 26.60
CA ARG A 479 9.71 11.01 26.47
C ARG A 479 9.16 9.59 26.53
N TYR A 480 8.01 9.45 27.18
CA TYR A 480 7.25 8.19 27.22
C TYR A 480 6.31 8.12 26.03
N PHE A 481 6.27 6.97 25.36
CA PHE A 481 5.47 6.77 24.16
C PHE A 481 4.53 5.57 24.27
N MET A 482 3.38 5.70 23.62
CA MET A 482 2.44 4.63 23.35
C MET A 482 1.83 4.81 21.95
N THR A 483 1.15 3.79 21.43
CA THR A 483 0.43 3.95 20.17
C THR A 483 -0.87 4.74 20.39
N ILE A 484 -1.38 5.36 19.32
CA ILE A 484 -2.68 6.05 19.36
C ILE A 484 -3.82 5.07 19.73
N PRO A 485 -3.93 3.88 19.10
CA PRO A 485 -4.96 2.91 19.47
C PRO A 485 -4.88 2.46 20.93
N GLU A 486 -3.67 2.25 21.46
CA GLU A 486 -3.47 1.85 22.85
C GLU A 486 -3.88 2.94 23.84
N ALA A 487 -3.51 4.20 23.56
CA ALA A 487 -3.91 5.33 24.40
C ALA A 487 -5.43 5.45 24.48
N VAL A 488 -6.10 5.33 23.33
CA VAL A 488 -7.57 5.41 23.26
C VAL A 488 -8.23 4.22 23.95
N ALA A 489 -7.70 3.00 23.78
CA ALA A 489 -8.27 1.83 24.44
C ALA A 489 -8.22 1.96 25.98
N LEU A 490 -7.10 2.46 26.53
CA LEU A 490 -6.98 2.73 27.97
C LEU A 490 -7.89 3.87 28.45
N VAL A 491 -8.10 4.89 27.62
CA VAL A 491 -9.06 5.97 27.86
C VAL A 491 -10.49 5.43 27.94
N LEU A 492 -10.88 4.54 27.02
CA LEU A 492 -12.20 3.90 27.05
C LEU A 492 -12.36 2.99 28.28
N GLN A 493 -11.32 2.25 28.65
CA GLN A 493 -11.32 1.40 29.83
C GLN A 493 -11.45 2.19 31.13
N ALA A 494 -10.67 3.26 31.30
CA ALA A 494 -10.82 4.20 32.42
C ALA A 494 -12.24 4.78 32.44
N GLY A 495 -12.75 5.12 31.26
CA GLY A 495 -14.11 5.56 31.05
C GLY A 495 -15.18 4.54 31.42
N ALA A 496 -14.92 3.23 31.39
CA ALA A 496 -15.86 2.21 31.83
C ALA A 496 -15.84 2.03 33.37
N TYR A 497 -14.65 2.05 33.99
CA TYR A 497 -14.48 1.79 35.42
C TYR A 497 -14.75 2.99 36.34
N ALA A 498 -14.68 4.21 35.82
CA ALA A 498 -14.84 5.41 36.63
C ALA A 498 -16.22 5.52 37.30
N LYS A 499 -16.25 6.21 38.44
CA LYS A 499 -17.45 6.52 39.24
C LYS A 499 -17.69 8.03 39.41
N GLY A 500 -16.85 8.86 38.80
CA GLY A 500 -16.94 10.32 38.83
C GLY A 500 -15.88 10.96 39.75
N GLY A 501 -15.22 11.99 39.25
CA GLY A 501 -14.22 12.80 39.96
C GLY A 501 -12.78 12.31 39.82
N GLU A 502 -12.57 11.11 39.27
CA GLU A 502 -11.24 10.52 39.14
C GLU A 502 -10.38 11.20 38.07
N ILE A 503 -9.07 11.21 38.33
CA ILE A 503 -8.03 11.48 37.34
C ILE A 503 -7.17 10.23 37.23
N PHE A 504 -7.23 9.56 36.09
CA PHE A 504 -6.42 8.40 35.76
C PHE A 504 -5.07 8.81 35.18
#